data_AF-A0A6L6IPQ6-F1
#
_entry.id   AF-A0A6L6IPQ6-F1
#
_cell.length_a   1.000
_cell.length_b   1.000
_cell.length_c   1.000
_cell.angle_alpha   90.00
_cell.angle_beta   90.00
_cell.angle_gamma   90.00
#
_symmetry.space_group_name_H-M   'P 1'
#
loop_
_entity.id
_entity.type
_entity.pdbx_description
1 polymer ?
#
loop_
_entity_poly.entity_id
_entity_poly.type
_entity_poly.pdbx_seq_one_letter_code
_entity_poly.pdbx_strand_id
1 'polypeptide(L)'
;VKALLAEWYRERAGDVFQRRLDLLTPQTLWVNERPPIRLRAMQTQWGNCSAKGCLTLNPWLVKASSECIDYVLLHELCHVAEHNHSEEFYRLMGQVMPGWEKVKKRLDGMAGMLLADM
;
A
#
# COMPACT_ATOMS: atom_id res chain seq x y z
N VAL A 1 20.71 -11.91 14.69
CA VAL A 1 20.24 -12.35 13.35
C VAL A 1 18.84 -11.83 13.02
N LYS A 2 17.78 -12.14 13.81
CA LYS A 2 16.40 -11.66 13.53
C LYS A 2 16.26 -10.15 13.35
N ALA A 3 16.88 -9.35 14.23
CA ALA A 3 16.83 -7.88 14.14
C ALA A 3 17.51 -7.33 12.87
N LEU A 4 18.64 -7.92 12.45
CA LEU A 4 19.37 -7.54 11.24
C LEU A 4 18.57 -7.87 9.97
N LEU A 5 17.88 -9.02 9.95
CA LEU A 5 16.96 -9.38 8.88
C LEU A 5 15.77 -8.42 8.81
N ALA A 6 15.20 -8.04 9.96
CA ALA A 6 14.08 -7.10 10.00
C ALA A 6 14.46 -5.68 9.58
N GLU A 7 15.69 -5.25 9.85
CA GLU A 7 16.21 -3.97 9.32
C GLU A 7 16.44 -4.06 7.81
N TRP A 8 17.05 -5.14 7.33
CA TRP A 8 17.24 -5.36 5.90
C TRP A 8 15.91 -5.41 5.11
N TYR A 9 14.89 -6.09 5.65
CA TYR A 9 13.56 -6.07 5.05
C TYR A 9 12.92 -4.68 5.05
N ARG A 10 13.17 -3.85 6.08
CA ARG A 10 12.67 -2.47 6.12
C ARG A 10 13.33 -1.60 5.06
N GLU A 11 14.64 -1.65 4.93
CA GLU A 11 15.37 -0.94 3.88
C GLU A 11 14.87 -1.36 2.49
N ARG A 12 14.76 -2.68 2.27
CA ARG A 12 14.32 -3.21 0.97
C ARG A 12 12.85 -2.89 0.67
N ALA A 13 11.99 -2.88 1.68
CA ALA A 13 10.59 -2.49 1.52
C ALA A 13 10.47 -1.05 1.02
N GLY A 14 11.29 -0.14 1.54
CA GLY A 14 11.37 1.25 1.07
C GLY A 14 11.65 1.33 -0.43
N ASP A 15 12.72 0.70 -0.90
CA ASP A 15 13.07 0.66 -2.32
C ASP A 15 11.93 0.11 -3.19
N VAL A 16 11.32 -1.00 -2.76
CA VAL A 16 10.23 -1.64 -3.50
C VAL A 16 9.03 -0.71 -3.59
N PHE A 17 8.56 -0.15 -2.47
CA PHE A 17 7.39 0.72 -2.46
C PHE A 17 7.63 1.99 -3.26
N GLN A 18 8.82 2.59 -3.19
CA GLN A 18 9.16 3.76 -3.98
C GLN A 18 9.11 3.47 -5.48
N ARG A 19 9.68 2.34 -5.93
CA ARG A 19 9.62 1.94 -7.34
C ARG A 19 8.21 1.63 -7.81
N ARG A 20 7.41 0.94 -6.99
CA ARG A 20 6.00 0.64 -7.33
C ARG A 20 5.18 1.93 -7.38
N LEU A 21 5.37 2.84 -6.43
CA LEU A 21 4.71 4.15 -6.43
C LEU A 21 5.01 4.91 -7.72
N ASP A 22 6.28 4.97 -8.14
CA ASP A 22 6.68 5.65 -9.38
C ASP A 22 6.01 5.07 -10.64
N LEU A 23 5.75 3.77 -10.66
CA LEU A 23 5.03 3.11 -11.77
C LEU A 23 3.53 3.41 -11.75
N LEU A 24 2.95 3.65 -10.58
CA LEU A 24 1.50 3.79 -10.37
C LEU A 24 1.06 5.25 -10.36
N THR A 25 1.93 6.20 -10.03
CA THR A 25 1.57 7.64 -10.04
C THR A 25 1.04 8.12 -11.40
N PRO A 26 1.56 7.71 -12.58
CA PRO A 26 1.06 8.18 -13.86
C PRO A 26 -0.41 7.83 -14.15
N GLN A 27 -0.96 6.78 -13.53
CA GLN A 27 -2.37 6.38 -13.68
C GLN A 27 -3.29 7.05 -12.64
N THR A 28 -2.75 7.73 -11.63
CA THR A 28 -3.52 8.44 -10.58
C THR A 28 -3.52 9.95 -10.83
N LEU A 29 -4.29 10.40 -11.81
CA LEU A 29 -4.27 11.79 -12.31
C LEU A 29 -4.67 12.86 -11.29
N TRP A 30 -5.31 12.48 -10.18
CA TRP A 30 -5.69 13.37 -9.08
C TRP A 30 -4.53 13.62 -8.09
N VAL A 31 -3.42 12.92 -8.23
CA VAL A 31 -2.23 13.07 -7.39
C VAL A 31 -1.24 13.99 -8.11
N ASN A 32 -1.19 15.25 -7.69
CA ASN A 32 -0.37 16.28 -8.34
C ASN A 32 1.13 16.12 -8.06
N GLU A 33 1.48 15.65 -6.86
CA GLU A 33 2.85 15.47 -6.41
C GLU A 33 3.02 14.07 -5.85
N ARG A 34 4.21 13.50 -6.06
CA ARG A 34 4.56 12.19 -5.50
C ARG A 34 4.44 12.24 -3.98
N PRO A 35 3.56 11.45 -3.36
CA PRO A 35 3.40 11.50 -1.92
C PRO A 35 4.63 10.89 -1.23
N PRO A 36 5.08 11.47 -0.11
CA PRO A 36 6.17 10.87 0.66
C PRO A 36 5.73 9.55 1.26
N ILE A 37 6.64 8.56 1.27
CA ILE A 37 6.43 7.26 1.91
C ILE A 37 7.09 7.26 3.30
N ARG A 38 6.34 6.83 4.31
CA ARG A 38 6.83 6.51 5.65
C ARG A 38 6.67 5.02 5.91
N LEU A 39 7.69 4.40 6.48
CA LEU A 39 7.63 3.00 6.89
C LEU A 39 7.28 2.88 8.38
N ARG A 40 6.25 2.10 8.70
CA ARG A 40 5.87 1.80 10.08
C ARG A 40 5.24 0.42 10.17
N ALA A 41 5.77 -0.46 11.01
CA ALA A 41 5.10 -1.72 11.31
C ALA A 41 3.75 -1.45 11.99
N MET A 42 2.68 -2.06 11.47
CA MET A 42 1.32 -1.90 11.95
C MET A 42 0.73 -3.28 12.28
N GLN A 43 -0.18 -3.33 13.25
CA GLN A 43 -0.78 -4.59 13.70
C GLN A 43 -2.05 -4.94 12.91
N THR A 44 -2.78 -3.95 12.40
CA THR A 44 -4.13 -4.14 11.84
C THR A 44 -4.25 -3.66 10.40
N GLN A 45 -3.22 -3.02 9.84
CA GLN A 45 -3.28 -2.36 8.54
C GLN A 45 -1.99 -2.57 7.74
N TRP A 46 -2.12 -2.52 6.42
CA TRP A 46 -0.98 -2.53 5.50
C TRP A 46 -0.53 -1.13 5.09
N GLY A 47 -1.42 -0.15 5.17
CA GLY A 47 -1.19 1.23 4.80
C GLY A 47 -2.16 2.19 5.46
N ASN A 48 -1.83 3.48 5.42
CA ASN A 48 -2.77 4.60 5.57
C ASN A 48 -2.25 5.84 4.84
N CYS A 49 -3.15 6.75 4.48
CA CYS A 49 -2.84 8.08 3.97
C CYS A 49 -3.22 9.14 5.00
N SER A 50 -2.28 10.03 5.33
CA SER A 50 -2.58 11.20 6.17
C SER A 50 -3.35 12.27 5.37
N ALA A 51 -4.03 13.18 6.06
CA ALA A 51 -4.67 14.35 5.44
C ALA A 51 -3.70 15.28 4.66
N LYS A 52 -2.38 15.14 4.90
CA LYS A 52 -1.32 15.86 4.17
C LYS A 52 -0.79 15.07 2.96
N GLY A 53 -1.40 13.93 2.62
CA GLY A 53 -0.98 13.08 1.50
C GLY A 53 0.22 12.18 1.77
N CYS A 54 0.77 12.12 2.99
CA CYS A 54 1.85 11.17 3.32
C CYS A 54 1.30 9.74 3.44
N LEU A 55 1.90 8.80 2.69
CA LEU A 55 1.58 7.37 2.73
C LEU A 55 2.41 6.68 3.80
N THR A 56 1.77 6.12 4.83
CA THR A 56 2.46 5.26 5.79
C THR A 56 2.19 3.81 5.44
N LEU A 57 3.23 3.04 5.14
CA LEU A 57 3.13 1.64 4.72
C LEU A 57 3.79 0.71 5.73
N ASN A 58 3.19 -0.47 5.88
CA ASN A 58 3.73 -1.55 6.68
C ASN A 58 4.86 -2.27 5.93
N PRO A 59 6.11 -2.27 6.42
CA PRO A 59 7.25 -2.87 5.72
C PRO A 59 7.05 -4.36 5.41
N TRP A 60 6.29 -5.07 6.23
CA TRP A 60 6.00 -6.49 6.05
C TRP A 60 5.16 -6.78 4.81
N LEU A 61 4.52 -5.77 4.22
CA LEU A 61 3.81 -5.87 2.96
C LEU A 61 4.75 -6.33 1.81
N VAL A 62 6.07 -6.13 1.94
CA VAL A 62 7.05 -6.62 0.96
C VAL A 62 7.08 -8.15 0.83
N LYS A 63 6.50 -8.88 1.81
CA LYS A 63 6.31 -10.34 1.74
C LYS A 63 5.12 -10.75 0.87
N ALA A 64 4.23 -9.81 0.54
CA ALA A 64 3.11 -10.06 -0.36
C ALA A 64 3.55 -9.96 -1.83
N SER A 65 2.71 -10.46 -2.75
CA SER A 65 2.94 -10.30 -4.19
C SER A 65 2.98 -8.82 -4.59
N SER A 66 3.67 -8.47 -5.68
CA SER A 66 3.72 -7.10 -6.20
C SER A 66 2.32 -6.53 -6.47
N GLU A 67 1.40 -7.35 -6.95
CA GLU A 67 0.01 -6.97 -7.19
C GLU A 67 -0.71 -6.56 -5.90
N CYS A 68 -0.41 -7.22 -4.77
CA CYS A 68 -0.94 -6.81 -3.46
C CYS A 68 -0.30 -5.51 -2.96
N ILE A 69 0.98 -5.29 -3.24
CA ILE A 69 1.68 -4.03 -2.93
C ILE A 69 1.02 -2.89 -3.71
N ASP A 70 0.79 -3.08 -5.00
CA ASP A 70 0.13 -2.09 -5.85
C ASP A 70 -1.28 -1.79 -5.37
N TYR A 71 -2.04 -2.83 -4.99
CA TYR A 71 -3.37 -2.67 -4.42
C TYR A 71 -3.35 -1.72 -3.22
N VAL A 72 -2.44 -1.92 -2.25
CA VAL A 72 -2.35 -1.03 -1.08
C VAL A 72 -1.92 0.37 -1.50
N LEU A 73 -0.92 0.51 -2.37
CA LEU A 73 -0.49 1.83 -2.84
C LEU A 73 -1.62 2.60 -3.54
N LEU A 74 -2.35 1.94 -4.45
CA LEU A 74 -3.48 2.54 -5.17
C LEU A 74 -4.64 2.85 -4.22
N HIS A 75 -4.89 2.01 -3.22
CA HIS A 75 -5.87 2.28 -2.16
C HIS A 75 -5.54 3.59 -1.43
N GLU A 76 -4.29 3.75 -0.98
CA GLU A 76 -3.87 4.97 -0.30
C GLU A 76 -3.82 6.19 -1.23
N LEU A 77 -3.48 6.00 -2.51
CA LEU A 77 -3.54 7.08 -3.50
C LEU A 77 -4.98 7.52 -3.79
N CYS A 78 -5.95 6.60 -3.78
CA CYS A 78 -7.37 6.97 -3.88
C CYS A 78 -7.80 7.82 -2.68
N HIS A 79 -7.25 7.58 -1.49
CA HIS A 79 -7.50 8.40 -0.31
C HIS A 79 -7.02 9.85 -0.41
N VAL A 80 -6.09 10.16 -1.32
CA VAL A 80 -5.68 11.54 -1.60
C VAL A 80 -6.83 12.35 -2.22
N ALA A 81 -7.66 11.72 -3.06
CA ALA A 81 -8.84 12.36 -3.65
C ALA A 81 -10.08 12.22 -2.76
N GLU A 82 -10.30 11.03 -2.17
CA GLU A 82 -11.51 10.69 -1.44
C GLU A 82 -11.21 9.97 -0.13
N HIS A 83 -11.43 10.65 0.99
CA HIS A 83 -10.97 10.20 2.31
C HIS A 83 -11.77 9.01 2.86
N ASN A 84 -13.01 8.82 2.40
CA ASN A 84 -13.89 7.73 2.85
C ASN A 84 -13.99 6.65 1.78
N HIS A 85 -14.36 5.43 2.15
CA HIS A 85 -14.69 4.36 1.18
C HIS A 85 -16.09 4.55 0.57
N SER A 86 -16.33 5.70 -0.05
CA SER A 86 -17.58 6.07 -0.72
C SER A 86 -17.67 5.44 -2.13
N GLU A 87 -18.78 5.63 -2.83
CA GLU A 87 -18.93 5.17 -4.22
C GLU A 87 -17.85 5.76 -5.14
N GLU A 88 -17.48 7.03 -4.92
CA GLU A 88 -16.41 7.69 -5.67
C GLU A 88 -15.05 7.04 -5.42
N PHE A 89 -14.77 6.61 -4.18
CA PHE A 89 -13.54 5.86 -3.88
C PHE A 89 -13.47 4.57 -4.71
N TYR A 90 -14.55 3.78 -4.71
CA TYR A 90 -14.57 2.51 -5.44
C TYR A 90 -14.55 2.72 -6.95
N ARG A 91 -15.13 3.82 -7.45
CA ARG A 91 -15.02 4.22 -8.85
C ARG A 91 -13.56 4.51 -9.23
N LEU A 92 -12.84 5.28 -8.41
CA LEU A 92 -11.41 5.55 -8.64
C LEU A 92 -10.60 4.25 -8.60
N MET A 93 -10.84 3.40 -7.60
CA MET A 93 -10.13 2.12 -7.46
C MET A 93 -10.35 1.21 -8.67
N GLY A 94 -11.59 1.11 -9.17
CA GLY A 94 -11.92 0.34 -10.37
C GLY A 94 -11.29 0.88 -11.65
N GLN A 95 -11.03 2.18 -11.73
CA GLN A 95 -10.34 2.80 -12.88
C GLN A 95 -8.84 2.45 -12.89
N VAL A 96 -8.18 2.51 -11.74
CA VAL A 96 -6.73 2.30 -11.65
C VAL A 96 -6.34 0.84 -11.48
N MET A 97 -7.26 -0.01 -11.01
CA MET A 97 -7.03 -1.43 -10.83
C MET A 97 -8.32 -2.24 -11.03
N PRO A 98 -8.69 -2.53 -12.28
CA PRO A 98 -9.82 -3.41 -12.56
C PRO A 98 -9.66 -4.78 -11.87
N GLY A 99 -10.68 -5.22 -11.14
CA GLY A 99 -10.68 -6.49 -10.41
C GLY A 99 -9.89 -6.48 -9.09
N TRP A 100 -9.64 -5.31 -8.52
CA TRP A 100 -8.97 -5.12 -7.23
C TRP A 100 -9.58 -5.96 -6.09
N GLU A 101 -10.87 -6.30 -6.15
CA GLU A 101 -11.53 -7.09 -5.11
C GLU A 101 -10.91 -8.48 -4.94
N LYS A 102 -10.45 -9.10 -6.06
CA LYS A 102 -9.76 -10.40 -6.02
C LYS A 102 -8.42 -10.28 -5.31
N VAL A 103 -7.72 -9.18 -5.55
CA VAL A 103 -6.40 -8.90 -4.96
C VAL A 103 -6.54 -8.58 -3.47
N LYS A 104 -7.54 -7.78 -3.09
CA LYS A 104 -7.90 -7.55 -1.69
C LYS A 104 -8.17 -8.87 -0.98
N LYS A 105 -9.02 -9.73 -1.55
CA LYS A 105 -9.35 -11.04 -0.95
C LYS A 105 -8.12 -11.91 -0.73
N ARG A 106 -7.19 -11.92 -1.69
CA ARG A 106 -5.92 -12.65 -1.55
C ARG A 106 -5.05 -12.04 -0.43
N LEU A 107 -4.93 -10.72 -0.38
CA LEU A 107 -4.16 -10.03 0.66
C LEU A 107 -4.75 -10.25 2.06
N ASP A 108 -6.07 -10.21 2.20
CA ASP A 108 -6.77 -10.47 3.47
C ASP A 108 -6.52 -11.91 3.94
N GLY A 109 -6.52 -12.89 3.02
CA GLY A 109 -6.16 -14.28 3.33
C GLY A 109 -4.70 -14.45 3.78
N MET A 110 -3.80 -13.56 3.34
CA MET A 110 -2.40 -13.54 3.77
C MET A 110 -2.21 -12.80 5.10
N ALA A 111 -3.09 -11.84 5.43
CA ALA A 111 -2.96 -11.01 6.63
C ALA A 111 -2.94 -11.85 7.92
N GLY A 112 -3.79 -12.88 7.99
CA GLY A 112 -3.78 -13.83 9.11
C GLY A 112 -2.48 -14.62 9.26
N MET A 113 -1.75 -14.85 8.16
CA MET A 113 -0.48 -15.60 8.16
C MET A 113 0.72 -14.68 8.39
N LEU A 114 0.73 -13.50 7.79
CA LEU A 114 1.86 -12.57 7.83
C LEU A 114 1.89 -11.69 9.10
N LEU A 115 0.74 -11.43 9.71
CA LEU A 115 0.65 -10.65 10.96
C LEU A 115 0.76 -11.53 12.22
N ALA A 116 0.52 -12.84 12.10
CA ALA A 116 0.67 -13.79 13.21
C ALA A 116 2.13 -14.16 13.53
N ASP A 117 3.05 -13.97 12.57
CA ASP A 117 4.49 -14.21 12.72
C ASP A 117 5.27 -12.96 13.17
N MET A 118 4.58 -11.91 13.64
CA MET A 118 5.18 -10.66 14.14
C MET A 118 5.44 -10.65 15.64
#